data_AF-A0A8X7MXK9-F1
#
_entry.id   AF-A0A8X7MXK9-F1
#
_cell.length_a   1.000
_cell.length_b   1.000
_cell.length_c   1.000
_cell.angle_alpha   90.00
_cell.angle_beta   90.00
_cell.angle_gamma   90.00
#
_symmetry.space_group_name_H-M   'P 1'
#
loop_
_entity.id
_entity.type
_entity.pdbx_description
1 polymer ?
#
loop_
_entity_poly.entity_id
_entity_poly.type
_entity_poly.pdbx_seq_one_letter_code
_entity_poly.pdbx_strand_id
1 'polypeptide(L)'
;MSFGRPPSFGSLTNVTLAPPEYGSFPIDHDGECKDAMKAYMACLKANRMDNGQCRSLSKQYLECRMAKGLMEKHDLGDLGYRDIVDSSTATPPSSTPTASNAFPSSAPVASSQQRLV
;
A
#
# COMPACT_ATOMS: atom_id res chain seq x y z
N MET A 1 16.04 -44.01 -14.38
CA MET A 1 15.06 -42.91 -14.22
C MET A 1 15.61 -41.68 -14.92
N SER A 2 14.90 -41.20 -15.94
CA SER A 2 15.29 -40.08 -16.81
C SER A 2 14.99 -38.75 -16.12
N PHE A 3 16.00 -38.15 -15.48
CA PHE A 3 15.94 -36.75 -15.05
C PHE A 3 16.48 -35.91 -16.22
N GLY A 4 15.56 -35.65 -17.15
CA GLY A 4 15.79 -35.06 -18.46
C GLY A 4 16.40 -33.64 -18.41
N ARG A 5 17.23 -33.41 -19.42
CA ARG A 5 17.95 -32.18 -19.77
C ARG A 5 17.11 -30.90 -19.58
N PRO A 6 17.70 -29.80 -19.08
CA PRO A 6 17.05 -28.50 -19.13
C PRO A 6 16.81 -28.11 -20.60
N PRO A 7 15.64 -27.56 -20.95
CA PRO A 7 15.43 -27.03 -22.29
C PRO A 7 16.34 -25.82 -22.49
N SER A 8 16.93 -25.76 -23.67
CA SER A 8 17.78 -24.65 -24.12
C SER A 8 17.07 -23.31 -23.89
N PHE A 9 17.78 -22.35 -23.29
CA PHE A 9 17.34 -21.01 -22.87
C PHE A 9 16.94 -20.06 -24.03
N GLY A 10 16.45 -20.58 -25.16
CA GLY A 10 16.28 -19.86 -26.42
C GLY A 10 14.91 -19.18 -26.64
N SER A 11 13.97 -19.18 -25.70
CA SER A 11 12.65 -18.59 -25.95
C SER A 11 11.88 -18.18 -24.68
N LEU A 12 12.42 -17.24 -23.91
CA LEU A 12 11.65 -16.46 -22.91
C LEU A 12 11.96 -14.95 -23.02
N THR A 13 12.33 -14.48 -24.21
CA THR A 13 12.60 -13.06 -24.47
C THR A 13 11.32 -12.23 -24.67
N ASN A 14 10.13 -12.84 -24.56
CA ASN A 14 8.85 -12.14 -24.76
C ASN A 14 7.79 -12.57 -23.75
N VAL A 15 8.15 -12.62 -22.46
CA VAL A 15 7.15 -12.52 -21.39
C VAL A 15 7.07 -11.05 -21.01
N THR A 16 6.15 -10.32 -21.64
CA THR A 16 5.65 -9.06 -21.08
C THR A 16 4.88 -9.44 -19.81
N LEU A 17 5.61 -9.58 -18.71
CA LEU A 17 5.00 -9.53 -17.38
C LEU A 17 4.34 -8.16 -17.29
N ALA A 18 3.08 -8.12 -16.87
CA ALA A 18 2.42 -6.87 -16.55
C ALA A 18 3.39 -6.06 -15.65
N PRO A 19 3.58 -4.75 -15.91
CA PRO A 19 4.37 -3.91 -15.04
C PRO A 19 3.95 -4.21 -13.60
N PRO A 20 4.90 -4.48 -12.68
CA PRO A 20 4.53 -4.76 -11.30
C PRO A 20 3.68 -3.59 -10.80
N GLU A 21 2.58 -3.90 -10.11
CA GLU A 21 1.59 -2.92 -9.60
C GLU A 21 2.22 -1.73 -8.85
N TYR A 22 3.44 -1.92 -8.30
CA TYR A 22 4.20 -0.92 -7.56
C TYR A 22 5.31 -0.23 -8.38
N GLY A 23 5.33 -0.45 -9.70
CA GLY A 23 6.31 0.10 -10.63
C GLY A 23 7.62 -0.66 -10.66
N SER A 24 8.09 -1.01 -11.86
CA SER A 24 9.45 -1.49 -12.09
C SER A 24 10.39 -0.29 -12.08
N PHE A 25 11.08 -0.08 -10.96
CA PHE A 25 12.46 0.44 -10.89
C PHE A 25 12.90 1.27 -12.12
N PRO A 26 12.54 2.56 -12.18
CA PRO A 26 13.36 3.65 -11.64
C PRO A 26 12.48 4.61 -10.85
N ILE A 27 12.41 4.35 -9.55
CA ILE A 27 11.36 4.84 -8.67
C ILE A 27 11.42 6.37 -8.43
N ASP A 28 12.53 7.02 -8.76
CA ASP A 28 12.74 8.46 -8.57
C ASP A 28 13.90 8.88 -9.48
N HIS A 29 13.67 8.92 -10.80
CA HIS A 29 14.73 9.18 -11.77
C HIS A 29 15.33 10.59 -11.60
N ASP A 30 14.46 11.58 -11.41
CA ASP A 30 14.86 12.99 -11.34
C ASP A 30 15.19 13.43 -9.90
N GLY A 31 14.78 12.64 -8.90
CA GLY A 31 15.18 12.85 -7.52
C GLY A 31 14.45 13.95 -6.78
N GLU A 32 13.17 14.15 -7.10
CA GLU A 32 12.36 15.22 -6.52
C GLU A 32 12.20 15.07 -5.00
N CYS A 33 12.27 13.84 -4.49
CA CYS A 33 12.10 13.51 -3.07
C CYS A 33 13.41 13.09 -2.38
N LYS A 34 14.58 13.44 -2.96
CA LYS A 34 15.91 13.05 -2.44
C LYS A 34 16.21 13.61 -1.06
N ASP A 35 15.68 14.77 -0.68
CA ASP A 35 15.99 15.38 0.61
C ASP A 35 15.37 14.62 1.79
N ALA A 36 14.10 14.24 1.68
CA ALA A 36 13.44 13.37 2.66
C ALA A 36 14.10 11.97 2.70
N MET A 37 14.51 11.43 1.55
CA MET A 37 15.27 10.18 1.47
C MET A 37 16.60 10.27 2.22
N LYS A 38 17.37 11.35 2.01
CA LYS A 38 18.66 11.55 2.69
C LYS A 38 18.47 11.69 4.19
N ALA A 39 17.46 12.43 4.63
CA ALA A 39 17.13 12.56 6.05
C ALA A 39 16.81 11.20 6.68
N TYR A 40 15.99 10.38 6.00
CA TYR A 40 15.68 9.02 6.44
C TYR A 40 16.92 8.13 6.52
N MET A 41 17.76 8.14 5.49
CA MET A 41 19.02 7.38 5.44
C MET A 41 20.02 7.84 6.52
N ALA A 42 20.09 9.14 6.78
CA ALA A 42 20.91 9.69 7.85
C ALA A 42 20.42 9.20 9.23
N CYS A 43 19.10 9.18 9.43
CA CYS A 43 18.49 8.67 10.66
C CYS A 43 18.76 7.17 10.85
N LEU A 44 18.60 6.35 9.81
CA LEU A 44 18.93 4.93 9.84
C LEU A 44 20.40 4.72 10.24
N LYS A 45 21.30 5.47 9.62
CA LYS A 45 22.73 5.38 9.92
C LYS A 45 23.06 5.78 11.35
N ALA A 46 22.37 6.79 11.90
CA ALA A 46 22.54 7.22 13.28
C ALA A 46 21.98 6.21 14.30
N ASN A 47 20.87 5.55 13.97
CA ASN A 47 20.13 4.65 14.85
C ASN A 47 20.39 3.16 14.56
N ARG A 48 21.57 2.81 14.02
CA ARG A 48 21.95 1.41 13.72
C ARG A 48 20.92 0.63 12.89
N MET A 49 20.32 1.27 11.91
CA MET A 49 19.29 0.72 11.03
C MET A 49 17.95 0.41 11.71
N ASP A 50 17.66 1.01 12.87
CA ASP A 50 16.33 0.94 13.47
C ASP A 50 15.32 1.83 12.74
N ASN A 51 14.47 1.18 11.93
CA ASN A 51 13.40 1.83 11.18
C ASN A 51 12.34 2.46 12.08
N GLY A 52 12.14 1.93 13.30
CA GLY A 52 11.13 2.42 14.24
C GLY A 52 11.34 3.86 14.68
N GLN A 53 12.59 4.28 14.89
CA GLN A 53 12.91 5.66 15.27
C GLN A 53 12.84 6.64 14.08
N CYS A 54 13.01 6.12 12.86
CA CYS A 54 13.04 6.91 11.63
C CYS A 54 11.70 6.90 10.89
N ARG A 55 10.65 6.40 11.52
CA ARG A 55 9.32 6.19 10.92
C ARG A 55 8.65 7.50 10.49
N SER A 56 8.92 8.61 11.19
CA SER A 56 8.44 9.94 10.82
C SER A 56 9.06 10.45 9.51
N LEU A 57 10.35 10.16 9.29
CA LEU A 57 11.08 10.58 8.09
C LEU A 57 10.71 9.71 6.88
N SER A 58 10.47 8.41 7.08
CA SER A 58 9.99 7.54 6.00
C SER A 58 8.56 7.89 5.56
N LYS A 59 7.70 8.31 6.49
CA LYS A 59 6.38 8.87 6.16
C LYS A 59 6.50 10.07 5.22
N GLN A 60 7.31 11.07 5.57
CA GLN A 60 7.49 12.26 4.72
C GLN A 60 8.05 11.92 3.33
N TYR A 61 8.93 10.93 3.27
CA TYR A 61 9.46 10.45 1.99
C TYR A 61 8.37 9.84 1.10
N LEU A 62 7.47 9.03 1.66
CA LEU A 62 6.33 8.46 0.93
C LEU A 62 5.31 9.53 0.52
N GLU A 63 4.99 10.46 1.43
CA GLU A 63 4.09 11.59 1.14
C GLU A 63 4.58 12.43 -0.05
N CYS A 64 5.89 12.73 -0.10
CA CYS A 64 6.48 13.46 -1.22
C CYS A 64 6.24 12.74 -2.56
N ARG A 65 6.38 11.41 -2.58
CA ARG A 65 6.25 10.61 -3.80
C ARG A 65 4.80 10.50 -4.27
N MET A 66 3.86 10.39 -3.34
CA MET A 66 2.43 10.44 -3.64
C MET A 66 1.99 11.84 -4.12
N ALA A 67 2.54 12.91 -3.54
CA ALA A 67 2.25 14.29 -3.94
C ALA A 67 2.75 14.60 -5.36
N LYS A 68 3.91 14.05 -5.73
CA LYS A 68 4.51 14.21 -7.06
C LYS A 68 4.02 13.20 -8.10
N GLY A 69 3.18 12.24 -7.72
CA GLY A 69 2.68 11.21 -8.63
C GLY A 69 3.76 10.19 -9.06
N LEU A 70 4.84 10.07 -8.29
CA LEU A 70 5.87 9.04 -8.47
C LEU A 70 5.42 7.66 -7.91
N MET A 71 4.29 7.64 -7.21
CA MET A 71 3.67 6.45 -6.63
C MET A 71 2.14 6.63 -6.60
N GLU A 72 1.40 5.52 -6.69
CA GLU A 72 -0.05 5.47 -6.43
C GLU A 72 -0.37 6.10 -5.07
N LYS A 73 -1.43 6.91 -5.00
CA LYS A 73 -1.86 7.55 -3.75
C LYS A 73 -2.51 6.50 -2.85
N HIS A 74 -1.80 6.10 -1.79
CA HIS A 74 -2.30 5.18 -0.77
C HIS A 74 -2.50 5.88 0.58
N ASP A 75 -3.42 5.36 1.40
CA ASP A 75 -3.53 5.82 2.78
C ASP A 75 -2.27 5.43 3.57
N LEU A 76 -1.76 6.37 4.37
CA LEU A 76 -0.62 6.13 5.24
C LEU A 76 -0.89 4.99 6.24
N GLY A 77 -2.15 4.75 6.57
CA GLY A 77 -2.57 3.66 7.41
C GLY A 77 -2.28 2.28 6.83
N ASP A 78 -2.58 2.07 5.55
CA ASP A 78 -2.31 0.82 4.83
C ASP A 78 -0.81 0.56 4.65
N LEU A 79 -0.03 1.64 4.60
CA LEU A 79 1.44 1.61 4.56
C LEU A 79 2.07 1.36 5.94
N GLY A 80 1.27 1.18 6.99
CA GLY A 80 1.75 0.87 8.34
C GLY A 80 2.22 2.08 9.15
N TYR A 81 1.69 3.28 8.86
CA TYR A 81 1.98 4.51 9.60
C TYR A 81 0.81 5.00 10.49
N ARG A 82 -0.19 4.14 10.78
CA ARG A 82 -1.39 4.49 11.58
C ARG A 82 -1.04 5.24 12.87
N ASP A 83 -0.03 4.75 13.58
CA ASP A 83 0.49 5.26 14.84
C ASP A 83 0.97 6.73 14.79
N ILE A 84 1.48 7.19 13.65
CA ILE A 84 1.98 8.57 13.48
C ILE A 84 0.85 9.53 13.09
N VAL A 85 -0.16 9.05 12.35
CA VAL A 85 -1.32 9.87 11.97
C VAL A 85 -2.14 10.23 13.20
N ASP A 86 -2.37 9.27 14.09
CA ASP A 86 -3.06 9.50 15.37
C ASP A 86 -2.32 10.54 16.24
N SER A 87 -1.00 10.50 16.24
CA SER A 87 -0.14 11.40 17.03
C SER A 87 0.04 12.81 16.43
N SER A 88 -0.27 13.01 15.13
CA SER A 88 -0.03 14.29 14.43
C SER A 88 -1.31 15.08 14.15
N THR A 89 -2.49 14.61 14.58
CA THR A 89 -3.76 15.24 14.20
C THR A 89 -4.22 16.27 15.23
N ALA A 90 -3.67 17.48 15.11
CA ALA A 90 -4.46 18.71 15.16
C ALA A 90 -4.27 19.36 13.77
N THR A 91 -5.00 18.99 12.71
CA THR A 91 -6.38 19.42 12.40
C THR A 91 -6.80 18.74 11.05
N PRO A 92 -8.06 18.27 10.85
CA PRO A 92 -8.60 17.69 9.60
C PRO A 92 -9.20 18.80 8.68
N PRO A 93 -9.85 18.58 7.48
CA PRO A 93 -10.26 17.34 6.81
C PRO A 93 -10.06 17.28 5.26
N SER A 94 -9.84 16.08 4.71
CA SER A 94 -10.36 15.65 3.39
C SER A 94 -10.10 14.15 3.25
N SER A 95 -11.04 13.27 3.59
CA SER A 95 -12.05 12.83 2.62
C SER A 95 -13.27 12.25 3.34
N THR A 96 -14.40 12.96 3.16
CA THR A 96 -15.78 12.47 3.04
C THR A 96 -16.40 11.50 4.08
N PRO A 97 -17.51 11.91 4.74
CA PRO A 97 -18.47 10.98 5.32
C PRO A 97 -19.40 10.43 4.21
N THR A 98 -19.36 9.12 3.94
CA THR A 98 -20.49 8.47 3.24
C THR A 98 -21.37 7.80 4.28
N ALA A 99 -22.27 8.59 4.84
CA ALA A 99 -23.52 8.09 5.39
C ALA A 99 -24.52 8.03 4.24
N SER A 100 -24.83 6.83 3.73
CA SER A 100 -26.08 6.47 3.06
C SER A 100 -26.04 4.98 2.68
N ASN A 101 -26.46 4.13 3.60
CA ASN A 101 -27.64 3.30 3.36
C ASN A 101 -28.11 2.69 4.67
N ALA A 102 -28.96 3.45 5.34
CA ALA A 102 -30.01 2.85 6.13
C ALA A 102 -30.85 1.99 5.17
N PHE A 103 -30.86 0.68 5.38
CA PHE A 103 -31.99 -0.16 4.98
C PHE A 103 -32.90 -0.31 6.20
N PRO A 104 -33.97 0.50 6.34
CA PRO A 104 -35.11 0.14 7.15
C PRO A 104 -36.19 -0.42 6.23
N SER A 105 -36.44 -1.73 6.28
CA SER A 105 -37.75 -2.34 6.01
C SER A 105 -37.59 -3.86 5.88
N SER A 106 -38.45 -4.73 6.35
CA SER A 106 -39.62 -4.69 7.23
C SER A 106 -40.02 -6.16 7.36
N ALA A 107 -39.96 -6.72 8.58
CA ALA A 107 -40.84 -7.77 9.12
C ALA A 107 -41.01 -9.15 8.38
N PRO A 108 -41.58 -10.17 9.07
CA PRO A 108 -41.36 -11.60 8.80
C PRO A 108 -42.46 -12.23 7.92
N VAL A 109 -42.10 -13.22 7.12
CA VAL A 109 -43.08 -14.17 6.56
C VAL A 109 -42.64 -15.60 6.84
N ALA A 110 -43.50 -16.27 7.60
CA ALA A 110 -43.41 -17.66 8.00
C ALA A 110 -43.27 -18.59 6.79
N SER A 111 -42.26 -19.46 6.81
CA SER A 111 -42.24 -20.65 5.96
C SER A 111 -42.49 -21.88 6.82
N SER A 112 -43.75 -22.31 6.75
CA SER A 112 -44.30 -23.56 7.25
C SER A 112 -43.45 -24.75 6.79
N GLN A 113 -42.60 -25.30 7.67
CA GLN A 113 -42.03 -26.62 7.44
C GLN A 113 -43.09 -27.66 7.76
N GLN A 114 -43.73 -28.15 6.69
CA GLN A 114 -44.61 -29.30 6.69
C GLN A 114 -43.81 -30.53 7.14
N ARG A 115 -43.99 -30.94 8.40
CA ARG A 115 -43.61 -32.27 8.88
C ARG A 115 -44.77 -33.23 8.57
N LEU A 116 -44.72 -33.85 7.40
CA LEU A 116 -45.35 -35.10 6.99
C LEU A 116 -44.18 -35.87 6.35
N VAL A 117 -43.76 -37.08 6.73
CA VAL A 117 -44.39 -38.25 7.33
C VAL A 117 -43.31 -39.02 8.09
#